data_AF-A0A2D9S828-F1
#
_entry.id   AF-A0A2D9S828-F1
#
_cell.length_a   1.000
_cell.length_b   1.000
_cell.length_c   1.000
_cell.angle_alpha   90.00
_cell.angle_beta   90.00
_cell.angle_gamma   90.00
#
_symmetry.space_group_name_H-M   'P 1'
#
loop_
_entity.id
_entity.type
_entity.pdbx_description
1 polymer ?
#
loop_
_entity_poly.entity_id
_entity_poly.type
_entity_poly.pdbx_seq_one_letter_code
_entity_poly.pdbx_strand_id
1 'polypeptide(L)'
;MVFWVNQALLSFTLLIAAFSMWRMGPAFKRSRFAGPVALIGISGLIFLPEQPLYFENDYHRCELVSFCNDDGRESYLNVVKWSIISIFSSILACFTIIKGSSIYSKRNPILLASGWIVLVFSWWTISQSPWFLEAYTRIDVIFWMVAFLLGVLASLYLFFNIIRFTEKLTPKDPPITPLDEKERRLVTEMIRRNLRGGV
;
A
#
# COMPACT_ATOMS: atom_id res chain seq x y z
N MET A 1 6.90 25.70 7.57
CA MET A 1 5.79 24.77 7.29
C MET A 1 5.94 23.94 6.00
N VAL A 2 6.57 24.42 4.92
CA VAL A 2 6.44 23.80 3.58
C VAL A 2 7.38 22.60 3.31
N PHE A 3 8.57 22.56 3.92
CA PHE A 3 9.60 21.59 3.50
C PHE A 3 9.29 20.13 3.88
N TRP A 4 8.90 19.87 5.13
CA TRP A 4 8.62 18.51 5.61
C TRP A 4 7.31 17.95 5.05
N VAL A 5 6.30 18.81 4.85
CA VAL A 5 5.03 18.43 4.19
C VAL A 5 5.26 18.08 2.73
N ASN A 6 6.05 18.89 2.01
CA ASN A 6 6.40 18.59 0.63
C ASN A 6 7.21 17.30 0.51
N GLN A 7 8.14 17.05 1.44
CA GLN A 7 8.86 15.78 1.50
C GLN A 7 7.91 14.60 1.74
N ALA A 8 6.96 14.72 2.67
CA ALA A 8 5.98 13.68 2.94
C ALA A 8 5.11 13.40 1.69
N LEU A 9 4.59 14.45 1.05
CA LEU A 9 3.81 14.34 -0.18
C LEU A 9 4.60 13.69 -1.32
N LEU A 10 5.82 14.16 -1.58
CA LEU A 10 6.73 13.57 -2.57
C LEU A 10 6.95 12.09 -2.27
N SER A 11 7.22 11.75 -1.01
CA SER A 11 7.47 10.39 -0.57
C SER A 11 6.25 9.48 -0.76
N PHE A 12 5.03 9.97 -0.47
CA PHE A 12 3.78 9.27 -0.78
C PHE A 12 3.58 9.06 -2.29
N THR A 13 3.85 10.08 -3.12
CA THR A 13 3.74 9.93 -4.58
C THR A 13 4.73 8.92 -5.14
N LEU A 14 5.96 8.86 -4.61
CA LEU A 14 6.97 7.87 -4.99
C LEU A 14 6.53 6.46 -4.62
N LEU A 15 5.91 6.27 -3.45
CA LEU A 15 5.34 4.98 -3.05
C LEU A 15 4.23 4.53 -4.00
N ILE A 16 3.29 5.42 -4.33
CA ILE A 16 2.21 5.12 -5.29
C ILE A 16 2.80 4.75 -6.65
N ALA A 17 3.76 5.53 -7.14
CA ALA A 17 4.45 5.26 -8.40
C ALA A 17 5.16 3.90 -8.38
N ALA A 18 5.83 3.55 -7.28
CA ALA A 18 6.48 2.25 -7.13
C ALA A 18 5.48 1.08 -7.18
N PHE A 19 4.32 1.21 -6.52
CA PHE A 19 3.24 0.22 -6.59
C PHE A 19 2.69 0.06 -8.01
N SER A 20 2.51 1.17 -8.74
CA SER A 20 2.12 1.13 -10.15
C SER A 20 3.17 0.43 -11.03
N MET A 21 4.46 0.71 -10.80
CA MET A 21 5.56 0.09 -11.53
C MET A 21 5.68 -1.42 -11.29
N TRP A 22 5.35 -1.92 -10.09
CA TRP A 22 5.32 -3.36 -9.82
C TRP A 22 4.23 -4.10 -10.60
N ARG A 23 3.17 -3.39 -11.02
CA ARG A 23 2.09 -3.94 -11.84
C ARG A 23 2.23 -3.66 -13.33
N MET A 24 3.13 -2.75 -13.73
CA MET A 24 3.39 -2.48 -15.15
C MET A 24 4.37 -3.47 -15.76
N GLY A 25 3.99 -4.01 -16.92
CA GLY A 25 4.82 -4.85 -17.78
C GLY A 25 4.49 -6.35 -17.71
N PRO A 26 4.87 -7.12 -18.76
CA PRO A 26 4.67 -8.56 -18.80
C PRO A 26 5.41 -9.23 -17.63
N ALA A 27 4.81 -10.29 -17.06
CA ALA A 27 5.26 -10.95 -15.82
C ALA A 27 6.76 -11.33 -15.81
N PHE A 28 7.33 -11.59 -16.99
CA PHE A 28 8.73 -12.00 -17.17
C PHE A 28 9.74 -10.84 -17.27
N LYS A 29 9.28 -9.58 -17.44
CA LYS A 29 10.12 -8.37 -17.53
C LYS A 29 9.55 -7.22 -16.67
N ARG A 30 9.13 -7.52 -15.44
CA ARG A 30 8.71 -6.46 -14.51
C ARG A 30 9.89 -5.52 -14.20
N SER A 31 9.56 -4.24 -14.04
CA SER A 31 10.53 -3.20 -13.68
C SER A 31 11.25 -3.55 -12.38
N ARG A 32 12.58 -3.65 -12.43
CA ARG A 32 13.43 -3.81 -11.23
C ARG A 32 13.57 -2.51 -10.43
N PHE A 33 13.17 -1.38 -11.01
CA PHE A 33 13.28 -0.05 -10.39
C PHE A 33 12.20 0.22 -9.33
N ALA A 34 11.09 -0.52 -9.34
CA ALA A 34 10.02 -0.33 -8.37
C ALA A 34 10.49 -0.51 -6.92
N GLY A 35 11.36 -1.49 -6.64
CA GLY A 35 11.90 -1.73 -5.29
C GLY A 35 12.72 -0.55 -4.75
N PRO A 36 13.77 -0.09 -5.47
CA PRO A 36 14.52 1.10 -5.08
C PRO A 36 13.66 2.36 -4.91
N VAL A 37 12.70 2.61 -5.82
CA VAL A 37 11.81 3.77 -5.73
C VAL A 37 10.92 3.68 -4.48
N ALA A 38 10.41 2.49 -4.16
CA ALA A 38 9.65 2.27 -2.92
C ALA A 38 10.51 2.54 -1.67
N LEU A 39 11.77 2.09 -1.65
CA LEU A 39 12.69 2.34 -0.53
C LEU A 39 12.96 3.82 -0.33
N ILE A 40 13.15 4.58 -1.42
CA ILE A 40 13.33 6.04 -1.34
C ILE A 40 12.07 6.68 -0.76
N GLY A 41 10.89 6.32 -1.25
CA GLY A 41 9.62 6.81 -0.71
C GLY A 41 9.44 6.49 0.79
N ILE A 42 9.74 5.26 1.22
CA ILE A 42 9.68 4.89 2.64
C ILE A 42 10.70 5.70 3.46
N SER A 43 11.93 5.85 2.97
CA SER A 43 12.95 6.61 3.68
C SER A 43 12.55 8.08 3.87
N GLY A 44 11.95 8.70 2.86
CA GLY A 44 11.48 10.08 2.94
C GLY A 44 10.27 10.28 3.87
N LEU A 45 9.47 9.24 4.11
CA LEU A 45 8.38 9.26 5.10
C LEU A 45 8.87 9.05 6.55
N ILE A 46 10.04 8.44 6.75
CA ILE A 46 10.58 8.13 8.08
C ILE A 46 11.56 9.23 8.51
N PHE A 47 12.48 9.61 7.63
CA PHE A 47 13.55 10.57 7.92
C PHE A 47 13.12 11.99 7.55
N LEU A 48 12.19 12.55 8.33
CA LEU A 48 11.81 13.96 8.16
C LEU A 48 12.89 14.87 8.78
N PRO A 49 13.32 15.91 8.04
CA PRO A 49 14.31 16.88 8.49
C PRO A 49 13.79 17.63 9.71
N GLU A 50 14.69 17.90 10.65
CA GLU A 50 14.39 18.76 11.79
C GLU A 50 14.09 20.17 11.29
N GLN A 51 13.11 20.84 11.92
CA GLN A 51 12.85 22.23 11.61
C GLN A 51 14.03 23.06 12.11
N PRO A 52 14.58 23.99 11.30
CA PRO A 52 15.60 24.89 11.80
C PRO A 52 15.00 25.73 12.94
N LEU A 53 15.53 25.56 14.15
CA LEU A 53 15.19 26.38 15.29
C LEU A 53 15.87 27.74 15.09
N TYR A 54 15.07 28.77 14.78
CA TYR A 54 15.56 30.14 14.72
C TYR A 54 15.57 30.72 16.13
N PHE A 55 16.77 30.83 16.70
CA PHE A 55 17.01 31.56 17.94
C PHE A 55 17.63 32.92 17.59
N GLU A 56 16.97 34.01 17.97
CA GLU A 56 17.57 35.34 17.92
C GLU A 56 18.62 35.45 19.05
N ASN A 57 19.69 36.21 18.84
CA ASN A 57 20.92 36.16 19.65
C ASN A 57 20.76 36.49 21.15
N ASP A 58 19.60 36.96 21.61
CA ASP A 58 19.35 37.35 23.01
C ASP A 58 18.09 36.72 23.63
N TYR A 59 17.43 35.77 22.94
CA TYR A 59 16.22 35.11 23.46
C TYR A 59 16.38 33.58 23.50
N HIS A 60 16.33 33.02 24.71
CA HIS A 60 16.18 31.56 24.92
C HIS A 60 14.79 31.03 24.56
N ARG A 61 13.89 31.89 24.05
CA ARG A 61 12.52 31.54 23.67
C ARG A 61 12.30 31.89 22.20
N CYS A 62 11.82 30.89 21.48
CA CYS A 62 11.47 30.94 20.08
C CYS A 62 10.25 31.88 19.90
N GLU A 63 10.44 33.00 19.19
CA GLU A 63 9.48 34.12 19.12
C GLU A 63 8.37 33.86 18.08
N LEU A 64 8.66 33.08 17.04
CA LEU A 64 7.65 32.64 16.07
C LEU A 64 6.97 31.35 16.54
N VAL A 65 5.94 31.51 17.38
CA VAL A 65 5.09 30.42 17.94
C VAL A 65 4.65 29.38 16.88
N SER A 66 4.45 29.78 15.62
CA SER A 66 4.06 28.89 14.52
C SER A 66 5.14 27.90 14.06
N PHE A 67 6.43 28.17 14.33
CA PHE A 67 7.56 27.31 13.98
C PHE A 67 8.08 26.51 15.18
N CYS A 68 7.80 26.94 16.40
CA CYS A 68 8.24 26.25 17.62
C CYS A 68 7.31 25.09 18.00
N ASN A 69 6.11 25.00 17.40
CA ASN A 69 5.18 23.93 17.71
C ASN A 69 5.51 22.66 16.91
N ASP A 70 6.36 21.81 17.49
CA ASP A 70 6.73 20.49 16.96
C ASP A 70 5.56 19.48 16.93
N ASP A 71 4.39 19.85 17.48
CA ASP A 71 3.17 19.03 17.55
C ASP A 71 2.79 18.39 16.21
N GLY A 72 2.91 19.13 15.10
CA GLY A 72 2.51 18.62 13.78
C GLY A 72 3.41 17.49 13.26
N ARG A 73 4.73 17.60 13.48
CA ARG A 73 5.72 16.59 13.06
C ARG A 73 5.67 15.38 13.98
N GLU A 74 5.65 15.60 15.29
CA GLU A 74 5.57 14.51 16.28
C GLU A 74 4.25 13.74 16.15
N SER A 75 3.14 14.44 15.92
CA SER A 75 1.85 13.82 15.61
C SER A 75 1.93 12.99 14.32
N TYR A 76 2.52 13.53 13.26
CA TYR A 76 2.72 12.80 12.00
C TYR A 76 3.60 11.54 12.18
N LEU A 77 4.74 11.64 12.86
CA LEU A 77 5.64 10.51 13.10
C LEU A 77 4.96 9.44 13.96
N ASN A 78 4.17 9.83 14.95
CA ASN A 78 3.35 8.91 15.72
C ASN A 78 2.32 8.18 14.84
N VAL A 79 1.66 8.90 13.94
CA VAL A 79 0.72 8.29 12.97
C VAL A 79 1.45 7.31 12.05
N VAL A 80 2.61 7.68 11.50
CA VAL A 80 3.42 6.79 10.64
C VAL A 80 3.83 5.53 11.40
N LYS A 81 4.31 5.67 12.64
CA LYS A 81 4.72 4.54 13.48
C LYS A 81 3.57 3.56 13.73
N TRP A 82 2.42 4.05 14.18
CA TRP A 82 1.23 3.21 14.42
C TRP A 82 0.69 2.58 13.14
N SER A 83 0.71 3.32 12.02
CA SER A 83 0.30 2.82 10.71
C SER A 83 1.21 1.68 10.23
N ILE A 84 2.53 1.80 10.40
CA ILE A 84 3.49 0.75 10.06
C ILE A 84 3.19 -0.52 10.86
N ILE A 85 3.02 -0.41 12.19
CA ILE A 85 2.69 -1.56 13.06
C ILE A 85 1.37 -2.22 12.62
N SER A 86 0.35 -1.42 12.33
CA SER A 86 -0.95 -1.92 11.87
C SER A 86 -0.85 -2.64 10.52
N ILE A 87 -0.11 -2.08 9.55
CA ILE A 87 0.10 -2.71 8.23
C ILE A 87 0.84 -4.04 8.36
N PHE A 88 1.95 -4.07 9.11
CA PHE A 88 2.73 -5.30 9.29
C PHE A 88 1.91 -6.40 9.99
N SER A 89 1.17 -6.04 11.04
CA SER A 89 0.28 -6.99 11.74
C SER A 89 -0.86 -7.46 10.84
N SER A 90 -1.44 -6.60 10.00
CA SER A 90 -2.49 -6.99 9.05
C SER A 90 -1.96 -7.94 7.98
N ILE A 91 -0.76 -7.72 7.44
CA ILE A 91 -0.15 -8.63 6.45
C ILE A 91 0.10 -10.00 7.09
N LEU A 92 0.63 -10.01 8.31
CA LEU A 92 0.87 -11.24 9.06
C LEU A 92 -0.43 -11.99 9.37
N ALA A 93 -1.48 -11.27 9.77
CA ALA A 93 -2.82 -11.81 9.98
C ALA A 93 -3.39 -12.43 8.69
N CYS A 94 -3.35 -11.71 7.57
CA CYS A 94 -3.82 -12.24 6.29
C CYS A 94 -3.04 -13.50 5.88
N PHE A 95 -1.72 -13.50 6.02
CA PHE A 95 -0.88 -14.66 5.70
C PHE A 95 -1.24 -15.89 6.54
N THR A 96 -1.40 -15.70 7.85
CA THR A 96 -1.76 -16.78 8.78
C THR A 96 -3.18 -17.30 8.53
N ILE A 97 -4.16 -16.42 8.29
CA ILE A 97 -5.53 -16.80 7.91
C ILE A 97 -5.55 -17.63 6.62
N ILE A 98 -4.84 -17.18 5.58
CA ILE A 98 -4.77 -17.89 4.30
C ILE A 98 -4.13 -19.27 4.48
N LYS A 99 -3.02 -19.37 5.23
CA LYS A 99 -2.38 -20.67 5.53
C LYS A 99 -3.23 -21.58 6.42
N GLY A 100 -4.05 -21.03 7.31
CA GLY A 100 -4.94 -21.79 8.19
C GLY A 100 -6.23 -22.25 7.51
N SER A 101 -6.61 -21.57 6.42
CA SER A 101 -7.81 -21.87 5.62
C SER A 101 -7.65 -23.16 4.81
N SER A 102 -8.75 -23.91 4.67
CA SER A 102 -8.80 -25.15 3.89
C SER A 102 -8.65 -24.96 2.38
N ILE A 103 -8.72 -23.71 1.90
CA ILE A 103 -8.67 -23.38 0.47
C ILE A 103 -7.23 -23.52 -0.07
N TYR A 104 -6.24 -23.12 0.72
CA TYR A 104 -4.84 -23.04 0.28
C TYR A 104 -3.92 -24.02 1.01
N SER A 105 -4.41 -24.70 2.05
CA SER A 105 -3.62 -25.61 2.90
C SER A 105 -4.54 -26.58 3.65
N LYS A 106 -3.95 -27.54 4.39
CA LYS A 106 -4.69 -28.40 5.31
C LYS A 106 -5.28 -27.52 6.43
N ARG A 107 -6.59 -27.64 6.64
CA ARG A 107 -7.33 -26.85 7.64
C ARG A 107 -6.67 -26.98 9.01
N ASN A 108 -6.21 -25.85 9.57
CA ASN A 108 -5.67 -25.78 10.91
C ASN A 108 -6.44 -24.70 11.71
N PRO A 109 -7.39 -25.09 12.58
CA PRO A 109 -8.24 -24.14 13.28
C PRO A 109 -7.48 -23.24 14.26
N ILE A 110 -6.37 -23.73 14.83
CA ILE A 110 -5.53 -22.96 15.76
C ILE A 110 -4.84 -21.82 15.03
N LEU A 111 -4.26 -22.11 13.85
CA LEU A 111 -3.61 -21.11 13.01
C LEU A 111 -4.61 -20.09 12.44
N LEU A 112 -5.82 -20.54 12.13
CA LEU A 112 -6.90 -19.66 11.70
C LEU A 112 -7.32 -18.70 12.82
N ALA A 113 -7.53 -19.21 14.03
CA ALA A 113 -7.90 -18.40 15.19
C ALA A 113 -6.82 -17.37 15.54
N SER A 114 -5.53 -17.76 15.52
CA SER A 114 -4.44 -16.82 15.80
C SER A 114 -4.36 -15.71 14.76
N GLY A 115 -4.59 -16.01 13.48
CA GLY A 115 -4.64 -15.00 12.43
C GLY A 115 -5.75 -13.96 12.64
N TRP A 116 -6.94 -14.40 13.08
CA TRP A 116 -8.03 -13.48 13.44
C TRP A 116 -7.71 -12.64 14.67
N ILE A 117 -7.07 -13.20 15.69
CA ILE A 117 -6.62 -12.44 16.88
C ILE A 117 -5.63 -11.34 16.48
N VAL A 118 -4.65 -11.68 15.63
CA VAL A 118 -3.68 -10.69 15.12
C VAL A 118 -4.36 -9.62 14.26
N LEU A 119 -5.42 -9.97 13.51
CA LEU A 119 -6.20 -8.99 12.76
C LEU A 119 -6.92 -8.00 13.67
N VAL A 120 -7.57 -8.49 14.73
CA VAL A 120 -8.22 -7.63 15.73
C VAL A 120 -7.18 -6.74 16.43
N PHE A 121 -6.00 -7.29 16.74
CA PHE A 121 -4.89 -6.49 17.27
C PHE A 121 -4.46 -5.39 16.30
N SER A 122 -4.35 -5.67 15.00
CA SER A 122 -4.06 -4.66 13.98
C SER A 122 -5.08 -3.51 13.98
N TRP A 123 -6.38 -3.83 14.10
CA TRP A 123 -7.43 -2.83 14.20
C TRP A 123 -7.40 -2.05 15.52
N TRP A 124 -7.01 -2.70 16.61
CA TRP A 124 -6.78 -2.00 17.86
C TRP A 124 -5.62 -1.01 17.74
N THR A 125 -4.50 -1.41 17.13
CA THR A 125 -3.33 -0.52 17.01
C THR A 125 -3.62 0.74 16.19
N ILE A 126 -4.48 0.64 15.16
CA ILE A 126 -4.84 1.82 14.37
C ILE A 126 -5.83 2.73 15.12
N SER A 127 -6.70 2.17 15.97
CA SER A 127 -7.66 2.96 16.77
C SER A 127 -6.98 3.77 17.87
N GLN A 128 -5.79 3.36 18.33
CA GLN A 128 -4.98 4.12 19.29
C GLN A 128 -4.24 5.32 18.67
N SER A 129 -4.31 5.50 17.35
CA SER A 129 -3.63 6.62 16.72
C SER A 129 -4.32 7.95 17.10
N PRO A 130 -3.55 8.96 17.56
CA PRO A 130 -4.10 10.23 18.08
C PRO A 130 -4.94 10.98 17.03
N TRP A 131 -4.61 10.84 15.75
CA TRP A 131 -5.42 11.38 14.66
C TRP A 131 -6.84 10.81 14.62
N PHE A 132 -7.01 9.50 14.89
CA PHE A 132 -8.34 8.89 14.91
C PHE A 132 -9.12 9.31 16.15
N LEU A 133 -8.46 9.39 17.31
CA LEU A 133 -9.11 9.83 18.55
C LEU A 133 -9.62 11.27 18.44
N GLU A 134 -8.81 12.19 17.92
CA GLU A 134 -9.23 13.57 17.66
C GLU A 134 -10.30 13.64 16.56
N ALA A 135 -10.18 12.84 15.49
CA ALA A 135 -11.16 12.81 14.42
C ALA A 135 -12.55 12.35 14.88
N TYR A 136 -12.66 11.41 15.82
CA TYR A 136 -13.96 10.95 16.34
C TYR A 136 -14.63 11.96 17.28
N THR A 137 -13.88 12.90 17.84
CA THR A 137 -14.43 13.89 18.81
C THR A 137 -14.90 15.17 18.15
N ARG A 138 -14.44 15.47 16.92
CA ARG A 138 -14.80 16.70 16.21
C ARG A 138 -15.71 16.46 15.01
N ILE A 139 -16.89 17.09 15.02
CA ILE A 139 -17.95 16.88 14.02
C ILE A 139 -17.54 17.33 12.61
N ASP A 140 -16.74 18.40 12.50
CA ASP A 140 -16.17 18.89 11.24
C ASP A 140 -15.26 17.84 10.58
N VAL A 141 -14.40 17.19 11.36
CA VAL A 141 -13.52 16.12 10.87
C VAL A 141 -14.31 14.90 10.41
N ILE A 142 -15.36 14.51 11.14
CA ILE A 142 -16.26 13.41 10.74
C ILE A 142 -16.93 13.72 9.41
N PHE A 143 -17.44 14.94 9.22
CA PHE A 143 -18.06 15.36 7.96
C PHE A 143 -17.08 15.25 6.79
N TRP A 144 -15.85 15.76 6.96
CA TRP A 144 -14.79 15.63 5.95
C TRP A 144 -14.40 14.18 5.68
N MET A 145 -14.38 13.32 6.69
CA MET A 145 -14.09 11.89 6.53
C MET A 145 -15.17 11.19 5.70
N VAL A 146 -16.45 11.50 5.95
CA VAL A 146 -17.57 10.97 5.15
C VAL A 146 -17.50 11.48 3.72
N ALA A 147 -17.23 12.76 3.51
CA ALA A 147 -17.05 13.33 2.18
C ALA A 147 -15.87 12.67 1.44
N PHE A 148 -14.75 12.42 2.13
CA PHE A 148 -13.60 11.70 1.57
C PHE A 148 -13.96 10.27 1.17
N LEU A 149 -14.67 9.53 2.04
CA LEU A 149 -15.14 8.18 1.73
C LEU A 149 -16.06 8.16 0.50
N LEU A 150 -16.98 9.12 0.39
CA LEU A 150 -17.83 9.29 -0.79
C LEU A 150 -17.00 9.61 -2.04
N GLY A 151 -15.97 10.45 -1.92
CA GLY A 151 -15.03 10.74 -3.00
C GLY A 151 -14.25 9.50 -3.46
N VAL A 152 -13.78 8.67 -2.52
CA VAL A 152 -13.13 7.39 -2.83
C VAL A 152 -14.11 6.45 -3.54
N LEU A 153 -15.34 6.30 -3.05
CA LEU A 153 -16.39 5.51 -3.71
C LEU A 153 -16.70 6.02 -5.12
N ALA A 154 -16.82 7.33 -5.30
CA ALA A 154 -17.05 7.94 -6.60
C ALA A 154 -15.89 7.70 -7.57
N SER A 155 -14.65 7.83 -7.12
CA SER A 155 -13.47 7.55 -7.94
C SER A 155 -13.37 6.08 -8.36
N LEU A 156 -13.66 5.14 -7.46
CA LEU A 156 -13.74 3.70 -7.78
C LEU A 156 -14.86 3.42 -8.79
N TYR A 157 -16.02 4.07 -8.62
CA TYR A 157 -17.12 3.96 -9.56
C TYR A 157 -16.74 4.47 -10.96
N LEU A 158 -16.11 5.64 -11.04
CA LEU A 158 -15.61 6.18 -12.31
C LEU A 158 -14.55 5.27 -12.94
N PHE A 159 -13.60 4.77 -12.14
CA PHE A 159 -12.56 3.86 -12.60
C PHE A 159 -13.16 2.58 -13.21
N PHE A 160 -14.15 1.99 -12.55
CA PHE A 160 -14.85 0.81 -13.07
C PHE A 160 -15.57 1.11 -14.40
N ASN A 161 -16.22 2.27 -14.51
CA ASN A 161 -16.86 2.69 -15.75
C ASN A 161 -15.84 2.92 -16.88
N ILE A 162 -14.68 3.52 -16.58
CA ILE A 162 -13.60 3.72 -17.55
C ILE A 162 -13.06 2.38 -18.03
N ILE A 163 -12.81 1.42 -17.14
CA ILE A 163 -12.37 0.07 -17.53
C ILE A 163 -13.40 -0.56 -18.47
N ARG A 164 -14.68 -0.56 -18.06
CA ARG A 164 -15.75 -1.16 -18.85
C ARG A 164 -15.92 -0.49 -20.22
N PHE A 165 -15.74 0.83 -20.27
CA PHE A 165 -15.75 1.59 -21.52
C PHE A 165 -14.55 1.23 -22.42
N THR A 166 -13.37 1.14 -21.83
CA THR A 166 -12.13 0.77 -22.53
C THR A 166 -12.19 -0.66 -23.07
N GLU A 167 -12.68 -1.61 -22.28
CA GLU A 167 -12.89 -3.00 -22.72
C GLU A 167 -13.91 -3.10 -23.86
N LYS A 168 -14.96 -2.27 -23.85
CA LYS A 168 -15.94 -2.23 -24.96
C LYS A 168 -15.33 -1.71 -26.27
N LEU A 169 -14.40 -0.76 -26.17
CA LEU A 169 -13.74 -0.16 -27.33
C LEU A 169 -12.55 -0.98 -27.83
N THR A 170 -11.94 -1.79 -26.97
CA THR A 170 -10.80 -2.62 -27.34
C THR A 170 -11.30 -3.74 -28.23
N PRO A 171 -10.85 -3.84 -29.50
CA PRO A 171 -11.23 -4.93 -30.37
C PRO A 171 -10.79 -6.24 -29.72
N LYS A 172 -11.68 -7.23 -29.69
CA LYS A 172 -11.34 -8.57 -29.21
C LYS A 172 -10.20 -9.10 -30.06
N ASP A 173 -9.15 -9.58 -29.42
CA ASP A 173 -8.07 -10.27 -30.13
C ASP A 173 -8.69 -11.37 -31.00
N PRO A 174 -8.25 -11.50 -32.27
CA PRO A 174 -8.74 -12.56 -33.12
C PRO A 174 -8.50 -13.90 -32.42
N PRO A 175 -9.44 -14.87 -32.56
CA PRO A 175 -9.28 -16.17 -31.95
C PRO A 175 -7.91 -16.72 -32.34
N ILE A 176 -7.10 -17.02 -31.31
CA ILE A 176 -5.75 -17.55 -31.48
C ILE A 176 -5.88 -18.80 -32.35
N THR A 177 -5.18 -18.82 -33.47
CA THR A 177 -5.18 -19.99 -34.36
C THR A 177 -4.74 -21.21 -33.56
N PRO A 178 -5.42 -22.37 -33.70
CA PRO A 178 -5.00 -23.57 -33.01
C PRO A 178 -3.56 -23.91 -33.41
N LEU A 179 -2.83 -24.54 -32.48
CA LEU A 179 -1.44 -24.96 -32.72
C LEU A 179 -1.35 -25.73 -34.03
N ASP A 180 -0.41 -25.31 -34.89
CA ASP A 180 -0.07 -26.07 -36.07
C ASP A 180 0.45 -27.46 -35.67
N GLU A 181 0.32 -28.45 -36.54
CA GLU A 181 0.66 -29.84 -36.23
C GLU A 181 2.14 -29.99 -35.85
N LYS A 182 3.01 -29.13 -36.42
CA LYS A 182 4.43 -29.03 -36.04
C LYS A 182 4.62 -28.49 -34.63
N GLU A 183 3.94 -27.42 -34.27
CA GLU A 183 4.00 -26.83 -32.94
C GLU A 183 3.41 -27.78 -31.89
N ARG A 184 2.31 -28.46 -32.21
CA ARG A 184 1.69 -29.48 -31.35
C ARG A 184 2.66 -30.60 -31.05
N ARG A 185 3.38 -31.09 -32.06
CA ARG A 185 4.41 -32.13 -31.89
C ARG A 185 5.56 -31.64 -31.02
N LEU A 186 6.01 -30.41 -31.23
CA LEU A 186 7.09 -29.78 -30.47
C LEU A 186 6.73 -29.59 -28.99
N VAL A 187 5.53 -29.08 -28.70
CA VAL A 187 5.02 -28.89 -27.34
C VAL A 187 4.80 -30.24 -26.65
N THR A 188 4.27 -31.24 -27.38
CA THR A 188 4.08 -32.59 -26.84
C THR A 188 5.42 -33.24 -26.48
N GLU A 189 6.45 -33.07 -27.32
CA GLU A 189 7.82 -33.53 -27.03
C GLU A 189 8.44 -32.81 -25.83
N MET A 190 8.30 -31.47 -25.72
CA MET A 190 8.78 -30.72 -24.56
C MET A 190 8.10 -31.16 -23.25
N ILE A 191 6.78 -31.32 -23.26
CA ILE A 191 6.02 -31.79 -22.10
C ILE A 191 6.46 -33.21 -21.75
N ARG A 192 6.57 -34.11 -22.74
CA ARG A 192 7.02 -35.48 -22.54
C ARG A 192 8.42 -35.52 -21.95
N ARG A 193 9.35 -34.70 -22.44
CA ARG A 193 10.72 -34.62 -21.94
C ARG A 193 10.80 -34.10 -20.51
N ASN A 194 10.02 -33.07 -20.17
CA ASN A 194 10.00 -32.51 -18.82
C ASN A 194 9.29 -33.42 -17.80
N LEU A 195 8.24 -34.13 -18.19
CA LEU A 195 7.55 -35.09 -17.32
C LEU A 195 8.36 -36.38 -17.10
N ARG A 196 9.19 -36.79 -18.07
CA ARG A 196 10.06 -37.97 -17.92
C ARG A 196 11.38 -37.69 -17.18
N GLY A 197 11.74 -36.42 -17.00
CA GLY A 197 12.94 -35.99 -16.26
C GLY A 197 12.71 -35.79 -14.75
N GLY A 198 11.51 -36.07 -14.25
CA GLY A 198 11.18 -36.04 -12.83
C GLY A 198 11.05 -37.44 -12.24
N VAL A 199 12.15 -38.20 -12.25
CA VAL A 199 12.41 -39.33 -11.33
C VAL A 199 13.82 -39.15 -10.78
#